data_AF-A0A2D2GZM9-F1
#
_entry.id   AF-A0A2D2GZM9-F1
#
_cell.length_a   1.000
_cell.length_b   1.000
_cell.length_c   1.000
_cell.angle_alpha   90.00
_cell.angle_beta   90.00
_cell.angle_gamma   90.00
#
_symmetry.space_group_name_H-M   'P 1'
#
loop_
_entity.id
_entity.type
_entity.pdbx_description
1 polymer ?
#
loop_
_entity_poly.entity_id
_entity_poly.type
_entity_poly.pdbx_seq_one_letter_code
_entity_poly.pdbx_strand_id
1 'polypeptide(L)' 'MPTTPHHGRPDPPAITSCLASARRWQAEAAALREHAQATRLSPTQRASLLRGAVAADRQAEFWLAGCRQDAASPGS' A
#
# COMPACT_ATOMS: atom_id res chain seq x y z
N MET A 1 -33.64 16.86 -26.11
CA MET A 1 -33.25 16.70 -24.69
C MET A 1 -31.84 16.10 -24.67
N PRO A 2 -30.78 16.83 -24.30
CA PRO A 2 -29.44 16.29 -24.25
C PRO A 2 -29.20 15.67 -22.88
N THR A 3 -28.96 14.36 -22.81
CA THR A 3 -28.44 13.72 -21.60
C THR A 3 -26.93 13.64 -21.73
N THR A 4 -26.27 14.42 -20.88
CA THR A 4 -24.84 14.55 -20.60
C THR A 4 -24.05 13.26 -20.80
N PRO A 5 -22.94 13.26 -21.57
CA PRO A 5 -22.01 12.14 -21.54
C PRO A 5 -21.41 12.08 -20.12
N HIS A 6 -21.67 10.99 -19.41
CA HIS A 6 -21.00 10.72 -18.15
C HIS A 6 -19.51 10.60 -18.45
N HIS A 7 -18.71 11.55 -17.97
CA HIS A 7 -17.26 11.52 -18.08
C HIS A 7 -16.76 10.19 -17.52
N GLY A 8 -16.45 9.26 -18.41
CA GLY A 8 -15.67 8.07 -18.09
C GLY A 8 -14.32 8.55 -17.59
N ARG A 9 -14.19 8.70 -16.27
CA ARG A 9 -12.89 8.92 -15.65
C ARG A 9 -12.05 7.71 -16.06
N PRO A 10 -10.93 7.90 -16.79
CA PRO A 10 -10.06 6.77 -17.08
C PRO A 10 -9.67 6.16 -15.74
N ASP A 11 -9.93 4.86 -15.58
CA ASP A 11 -9.41 4.11 -14.43
C ASP A 11 -7.90 4.35 -14.43
N PRO A 12 -7.31 4.82 -13.32
CA PRO A 12 -5.88 5.07 -13.28
C PRO A 12 -5.17 3.78 -13.68
N PRO A 13 -4.10 3.85 -14.50
CA PRO A 13 -3.46 2.64 -15.00
C PRO A 13 -3.06 1.75 -13.82
N ALA A 14 -3.18 0.43 -13.98
CA ALA A 14 -2.98 -0.55 -12.89
C ALA A 14 -1.71 -0.29 -12.08
N ILE A 15 -0.64 0.21 -12.73
CA ILE A 15 0.62 0.65 -12.11
C ILE A 15 0.42 1.78 -11.08
N THR A 16 -0.40 2.79 -11.38
CA THR A 16 -0.72 3.90 -10.46
C THR A 16 -1.50 3.40 -9.24
N SER A 17 -2.44 2.47 -9.42
CA SER A 17 -3.20 1.85 -8.33
C SER A 17 -2.32 0.96 -7.44
N CYS A 18 -1.40 0.22 -8.06
CA CYS A 18 -0.45 -0.65 -7.40
C CYS A 18 0.59 0.13 -6.58
N LEU A 19 1.17 1.21 -7.12
CA LEU A 19 2.07 2.11 -6.39
C LEU A 19 1.37 2.83 -5.24
N ALA A 20 0.11 3.26 -5.43
CA ALA A 20 -0.69 3.86 -4.37
C ALA A 20 -0.94 2.86 -3.22
N SER A 21 -1.23 1.61 -3.56
CA SER A 21 -1.41 0.53 -2.59
C SER A 21 -0.13 0.24 -1.82
N ALA A 22 1.01 0.13 -2.51
CA ALA A 22 2.31 -0.05 -1.88
C ALA A 22 2.64 1.08 -0.89
N ARG A 23 2.44 2.34 -1.30
CA ARG A 23 2.68 3.51 -0.43
C ARG A 23 1.78 3.51 0.81
N ARG A 24 0.52 3.11 0.67
CA ARG A 24 -0.40 3.00 1.81
C ARG A 24 0.12 2.00 2.84
N TRP A 25 0.60 0.84 2.41
CA TRP A 25 1.18 -0.17 3.30
C TRP A 25 2.49 0.29 3.94
N GLN A 26 3.34 1.02 3.22
CA GLN A 26 4.54 1.64 3.80
C GLN A 26 4.20 2.67 4.87
N ALA A 27 3.18 3.49 4.66
CA ALA A 27 2.72 4.46 5.65
C ALA A 27 2.18 3.77 6.92
N GLU A 28 1.42 2.68 6.77
CA GLU A 28 0.96 1.85 7.89
C GLU A 28 2.14 1.26 8.68
N ALA A 29 3.13 0.71 7.99
CA ALA A 29 4.32 0.16 8.62
C ALA A 29 5.10 1.23 9.40
N ALA A 30 5.20 2.45 8.87
CA ALA A 30 5.81 3.58 9.56
C ALA A 30 5.03 3.98 10.82
N ALA A 31 3.70 4.08 10.73
CA ALA A 31 2.84 4.40 11.87
C ALA A 31 2.94 3.35 12.99
N LEU A 32 3.01 2.06 12.63
CA LEU A 32 3.19 0.97 13.59
C LEU A 32 4.55 1.04 14.29
N ARG A 33 5.62 1.39 13.57
CA ARG A 33 6.96 1.61 14.14
C ARG A 33 6.99 2.81 15.07
N GLU A 34 6.35 3.91 14.68
CA GLU A 34 6.23 5.10 15.52
C GLU A 34 5.48 4.77 16.82
N HIS A 35 4.34 4.09 16.72
CA HIS A 35 3.58 3.65 17.89
C HIS A 35 4.44 2.74 18.79
N ALA A 36 5.23 1.83 18.22
CA ALA A 36 6.10 0.94 18.98
C ALA A 36 7.14 1.69 19.86
N GLN A 37 7.47 2.95 19.54
CA GLN A 37 8.34 3.81 20.35
C GLN A 37 7.64 4.42 21.58
N ALA A 38 6.32 4.27 21.71
CA ALA A 38 5.60 4.79 22.87
C ALA A 38 6.13 4.17 24.18
N THR A 39 6.38 5.04 25.16
CA THR A 39 7.01 4.71 26.45
C THR A 39 6.12 3.85 27.34
N ARG A 40 4.80 3.90 27.13
CA ARG A 40 3.79 3.20 27.94
C ARG A 40 3.54 1.74 27.52
N LEU A 41 4.22 1.24 26.48
CA LEU A 41 3.98 -0.10 25.96
C LEU A 41 4.77 -1.15 26.74
N SER A 42 4.11 -2.27 27.02
CA SER A 42 4.81 -3.47 27.47
C SER A 42 5.69 -4.04 26.35
N PRO A 43 6.72 -4.84 26.68
CA PRO A 43 7.56 -5.50 25.67
C PRO A 43 6.74 -6.32 24.68
N THR A 44 5.70 -7.02 25.13
CA THR A 44 4.81 -7.83 24.29
C THR A 44 4.00 -6.97 23.32
N GLN A 45 3.46 -5.84 23.77
CA GLN A 45 2.72 -4.90 22.92
C GLN A 45 3.64 -4.30 21.85
N ARG A 46 4.85 -3.87 22.25
CA ARG A 46 5.87 -3.37 21.32
C ARG A 46 6.23 -4.42 20.27
N ALA A 47 6.47 -5.66 20.69
CA ALA A 47 6.78 -6.76 19.77
C ALA A 47 5.63 -7.05 18.79
N SER A 48 4.37 -6.93 19.23
CA SER A 48 3.20 -7.11 18.36
C SER A 48 3.11 -6.01 17.30
N LEU A 49 3.34 -4.74 17.66
CA LEU A 49 3.37 -3.62 16.71
C LEU A 49 4.48 -3.79 15.68
N LEU A 50 5.68 -4.20 16.12
CA LEU A 50 6.81 -4.43 15.22
C LEU A 50 6.55 -5.60 14.25
N ARG A 51 5.91 -6.68 14.71
CA ARG A 51 5.45 -7.76 13.80
C ARG A 51 4.42 -7.25 12.79
N GLY A 52 3.49 -6.40 13.22
CA GLY A 52 2.55 -5.73 12.34
C GLY A 52 3.24 -4.88 11.27
N ALA A 53 4.25 -4.09 11.66
CA ALA A 53 5.03 -3.28 10.73
C ALA A 53 5.76 -4.14 9.68
N VAL A 54 6.33 -5.27 10.09
CA VAL A 54 6.97 -6.22 9.16
C VAL A 54 5.95 -6.83 8.19
N ALA A 55 4.75 -7.17 8.66
CA ALA A 55 3.70 -7.69 7.80
C ALA A 55 3.22 -6.64 6.78
N ALA A 56 3.07 -5.38 7.20
CA ALA A 56 2.71 -4.27 6.32
C ALA A 56 3.80 -4.00 5.26
N ASP A 57 5.08 -4.03 5.63
CA ASP A 57 6.18 -3.92 4.66
C ASP A 57 6.15 -5.05 3.61
N ARG A 58 5.96 -6.31 4.03
CA ARG A 58 5.83 -7.45 3.10
C ARG A 58 4.65 -7.26 2.15
N GLN A 59 3.54 -6.70 2.66
CA GLN A 59 2.39 -6.40 1.83
C GLN A 59 2.71 -5.29 0.81
N ALA A 60 3.47 -4.26 1.20
CA ALA A 60 3.95 -3.25 0.26
C ALA A 60 4.85 -3.84 -0.83
N GLU A 61 5.78 -4.73 -0.46
CA GLU A 61 6.65 -5.44 -1.40
C GLU A 61 5.87 -6.29 -2.38
N PHE A 62 4.82 -6.99 -1.92
CA PHE A 62 3.93 -7.75 -2.80
C PHE A 62 3.31 -6.87 -3.89
N TRP A 63 2.77 -5.71 -3.50
CA TRP A 63 2.23 -4.76 -4.47
C TRP A 63 3.33 -4.27 -5.43
N LEU A 64 4.49 -3.83 -4.93
CA LEU A 64 5.60 -3.39 -5.79
C LEU A 64 6.07 -4.47 -6.77
N ALA A 65 6.12 -5.74 -6.34
CA ALA A 65 6.46 -6.86 -7.21
C ALA A 65 5.42 -7.08 -8.32
N GLY A 66 4.13 -6.91 -8.02
CA GLY A 66 3.05 -6.92 -9.01
C GLY A 66 3.20 -5.80 -10.04
N CYS A 67 3.47 -4.56 -9.60
CA CYS A 67 3.70 -3.41 -10.48
C CYS A 67 4.83 -3.66 -11.50
N ARG A 68 5.92 -4.31 -11.07
CA ARG A 68 7.10 -4.59 -11.94
C ARG A 68 6.79 -5.63 -13.02
N GLN A 69 5.88 -6.57 -12.73
CA GLN A 69 5.45 -7.58 -13.69
C GLN A 69 4.52 -7.00 -14.77
N ASP A 70 3.57 -6.13 -14.38
CA ASP A 70 2.74 -5.38 -15.33
C ASP A 70 3.58 -4.47 -16.25
N ALA A 71 4.58 -3.78 -15.69
CA ALA A 71 5.48 -2.92 -16.47
C ALA A 71 6.39 -3.70 -17.43
N ALA A 72 6.69 -4.97 -17.14
CA ALA A 72 7.51 -5.83 -18.00
C ALA A 72 6.70 -6.53 -19.11
N SER A 73 5.37 -6.50 -19.03
CA SER A 73 4.45 -7.04 -20.04
C SER A 73 3.57 -5.92 -20.65
N PRO A 74 4.12 -4.95 -21.38
CA PRO A 74 3.30 -4.01 -22.14
C PRO A 74 2.84 -4.68 -23.43
N GLY A 75 1.79 -5.52 -23.36
CA GLY A 75 1.10 -6.02 -24.55
C GLY A 75 0.93 -7.53 -24.59
N SER A 76 -0.33 -7.97 -24.59
CA SER A 76 -0.78 -9.15 -25.33
C SER A 76 -2.07 -8.78 -26.05
#